data_AF-A0A5J4PJS3-F1
#
_entry.id   AF-A0A5J4PJS3-F1
#
_cell.length_a   1.000
_cell.length_b   1.000
_cell.length_c   1.000
_cell.angle_alpha   90.00
_cell.angle_beta   90.00
_cell.angle_gamma   90.00
#
_symmetry.space_group_name_H-M   'P 1'
#
loop_
_entity.id
_entity.type
_entity.pdbx_description
1 polymer ?
#
loop_
_entity_poly.entity_id
_entity_poly.type
_entity_poly.pdbx_seq_one_letter_code
_entity_poly.pdbx_strand_id
1 'polypeptide(L)'
;GDVGSRIRGTRKFLNSHLGFTELLYWVSQRSREAGSVCYVMEATGSYYENLAYFLYENHLKVSVVLANKIKYYAKSQNLKTKTDKVDACLIADFGLSQKPSLWQPMSCDYKQLRDLCRERISLKQARSRAKCQLDAMHHSHDKLASILRIKEEQIALYEKLLP
;
A
#
# COMPACT_ATOMS: atom_id res chain seq x y z
N GLY A 1 8.95 30.60 16.88
CA GLY A 1 9.33 30.79 15.47
C GLY A 1 9.12 29.46 14.79
N ASP A 2 8.18 29.43 13.86
CA ASP A 2 7.72 28.21 13.19
C ASP A 2 8.88 27.62 12.36
N VAL A 3 9.52 26.56 12.86
CA VAL A 3 10.56 25.84 12.13
C VAL A 3 9.84 24.90 11.16
N GLY A 4 9.25 25.50 10.11
CA GLY A 4 8.63 24.75 9.03
C GLY A 4 9.61 23.70 8.49
N SER A 5 9.17 22.45 8.43
CA SER A 5 9.91 21.32 7.89
C SER A 5 10.34 21.62 6.44
N ARG A 6 11.59 22.05 6.25
CA ARG A 6 12.09 22.40 4.92
C ARG A 6 12.48 21.14 4.15
N ILE A 7 11.74 20.81 3.08
CA ILE A 7 12.12 19.75 2.13
C ILE A 7 13.53 20.04 1.58
N ARG A 8 14.45 19.09 1.74
CA ARG A 8 15.84 19.20 1.25
C ARG A 8 16.05 18.57 -0.14
N GLY A 9 15.11 17.77 -0.62
CA GLY A 9 15.15 17.19 -1.96
C GLY A 9 14.02 16.19 -2.20
N THR A 10 13.81 15.84 -3.45
CA THR A 10 12.85 14.79 -3.88
C THR A 10 13.49 13.99 -5.00
N ARG A 11 13.34 12.67 -4.98
CA ARG A 11 13.79 11.76 -6.04
C ARG A 11 12.84 10.57 -6.11
N LYS A 12 12.59 10.08 -7.33
CA LYS A 12 11.83 8.85 -7.57
C LYS A 12 12.80 7.66 -7.66
N PHE A 13 12.37 6.51 -7.14
CA PHE A 13 13.11 5.26 -7.15
C PHE A 13 12.19 4.13 -7.63
N LEU A 14 12.77 3.09 -8.21
CA LEU A 14 12.03 1.89 -8.58
C LEU A 14 11.62 1.10 -7.32
N ASN A 15 10.45 0.47 -7.35
CA ASN A 15 10.00 -0.42 -6.28
C ASN A 15 10.64 -1.82 -6.41
N SER A 16 11.98 -1.86 -6.37
CA SER A 16 12.79 -3.05 -6.54
C SER A 16 13.99 -2.98 -5.61
N HIS A 17 14.65 -4.13 -5.37
CA HIS A 17 15.86 -4.18 -4.55
C HIS A 17 16.91 -3.17 -5.00
N LEU A 18 17.15 -3.07 -6.32
CA LEU A 18 18.05 -2.07 -6.90
C LEU A 18 17.61 -0.64 -6.53
N GLY A 19 16.34 -0.29 -6.74
CA GLY A 19 15.83 1.04 -6.39
C GLY A 19 15.93 1.35 -4.88
N PHE A 20 15.81 0.34 -4.02
CA PHE A 20 15.99 0.51 -2.58
C PHE A 20 17.46 0.77 -2.20
N THR A 21 18.40 0.08 -2.83
CA THR A 21 19.83 0.36 -2.64
C THR A 21 20.20 1.76 -3.12
N GLU A 22 19.64 2.21 -4.25
CA GLU A 22 19.81 3.58 -4.75
C GLU A 22 19.24 4.63 -3.79
N LEU A 23 18.10 4.33 -3.15
CA LEU A 23 17.50 5.17 -2.11
C LEU A 23 18.45 5.30 -0.91
N LEU A 24 18.98 4.19 -0.38
CA LEU A 24 19.90 4.23 0.74
C LEU A 24 21.18 5.01 0.41
N TYR A 25 21.73 4.82 -0.79
CA TYR A 25 22.86 5.61 -1.26
C TYR A 25 22.52 7.09 -1.34
N TRP A 26 21.36 7.45 -1.90
CA TRP A 26 20.94 8.85 -2.02
C TRP A 26 20.75 9.53 -0.65
N VAL A 27 20.27 8.78 0.34
CA VAL A 27 20.12 9.24 1.73
C VAL A 27 21.48 9.37 2.43
N SER A 28 22.42 8.43 2.24
CA SER A 28 23.73 8.48 2.90
C SER A 28 24.54 9.72 2.50
N GLN A 29 24.40 10.18 1.26
CA GLN A 29 25.00 11.43 0.77
C GLN A 29 24.40 12.71 1.42
N ARG A 30 23.34 12.59 2.22
CA ARG A 30 22.57 13.71 2.79
C ARG A 30 22.41 13.63 4.31
N SER A 31 22.59 12.46 4.90
CA SER A 31 22.53 12.28 6.35
C SER A 31 23.80 12.86 7.00
N ARG A 32 23.63 13.70 8.02
CA ARG A 32 24.75 14.24 8.82
C ARG A 32 25.32 13.20 9.78
N GLU A 33 24.47 12.33 10.31
CA GLU A 33 24.82 11.30 11.28
C GLU A 33 24.16 9.96 10.92
N ALA A 34 24.93 8.88 11.03
CA ALA A 34 24.41 7.52 10.87
C ALA A 34 23.34 7.24 11.93
N GLY A 35 22.18 6.69 11.52
CA GLY A 35 21.09 6.32 12.43
C GLY A 35 20.13 7.45 12.85
N SER A 36 20.34 8.67 12.36
CA SER A 36 19.45 9.82 12.59
C SER A 36 18.22 9.83 11.67
N VAL A 37 18.23 9.04 10.60
CA VAL A 37 17.16 9.03 9.59
C VAL A 37 16.02 8.10 10.01
N CYS A 38 14.80 8.60 9.92
CA CYS A 38 13.57 7.81 10.02
C CYS A 38 12.88 7.80 8.65
N TYR A 39 12.51 6.61 8.19
CA TYR A 39 11.80 6.38 6.94
C TYR A 39 10.31 6.26 7.22
N VAL A 40 9.50 7.14 6.63
CA VAL A 40 8.05 7.15 6.86
C VAL A 40 7.32 6.91 5.55
N MET A 41 6.35 6.01 5.55
CA MET A 41 5.56 5.65 4.37
C MET A 41 4.09 5.40 4.71
N GLU A 42 3.21 5.56 3.72
CA GLU A 42 1.79 5.27 3.83
C GLU A 42 1.49 3.81 3.43
N ALA A 43 0.63 3.15 4.20
CA ALA A 43 0.11 1.83 3.88
C ALA A 43 -1.00 1.90 2.81
N THR A 44 -0.63 2.17 1.56
CA THR A 44 -1.55 2.18 0.42
C THR A 44 -1.35 0.93 -0.44
N GLY A 45 -2.29 -0.02 -0.35
CA GLY A 45 -2.17 -1.31 -1.03
C GLY A 45 -1.01 -2.16 -0.47
N SER A 46 -0.36 -2.96 -1.31
CA SER A 46 0.80 -3.79 -0.93
C SER A 46 2.16 -3.16 -1.29
N TYR A 47 2.18 -2.04 -2.02
CA TYR A 47 3.40 -1.47 -2.59
C TYR A 47 4.45 -1.07 -1.56
N TYR A 48 4.02 -0.67 -0.36
CA TYR A 48 4.91 -0.27 0.72
C TYR A 48 5.64 -1.46 1.37
N GLU A 49 5.08 -2.68 1.30
CA GLU A 49 5.55 -3.82 2.10
C GLU A 49 7.02 -4.12 1.78
N ASN A 50 7.39 -4.26 0.50
CA ASN A 50 8.76 -4.62 0.10
C ASN A 50 9.81 -3.64 0.63
N LEU A 51 9.54 -2.33 0.55
CA LEU A 51 10.46 -1.32 1.07
C LEU A 51 10.52 -1.36 2.61
N ALA A 52 9.38 -1.54 3.29
CA ALA A 52 9.33 -1.62 4.75
C ALA A 52 10.16 -2.79 5.30
N TYR A 53 10.01 -3.97 4.70
CA TYR A 53 10.81 -5.16 5.06
C TYR A 53 12.31 -4.93 4.78
N PHE A 54 12.66 -4.43 3.58
CA PHE A 54 14.05 -4.14 3.23
C PHE A 54 14.72 -3.17 4.23
N LEU A 55 14.03 -2.09 4.60
CA LEU A 55 14.57 -1.12 5.58
C LEU A 55 14.70 -1.74 6.97
N TYR A 56 13.72 -2.53 7.40
CA TYR A 56 13.75 -3.21 8.70
C TYR A 56 14.89 -4.23 8.79
N GLU A 57 15.09 -5.04 7.75
CA GLU A 57 16.17 -6.03 7.64
C GLU A 57 17.57 -5.38 7.64
N ASN A 58 17.68 -4.13 7.17
CA ASN A 58 18.89 -3.31 7.26
C ASN A 58 19.01 -2.56 8.59
N HIS A 59 18.20 -2.90 9.61
CA HIS A 59 18.18 -2.28 10.93
C HIS A 59 17.91 -0.76 10.93
N LEU A 60 17.14 -0.27 9.95
CA LEU A 60 16.78 1.14 9.82
C LEU A 60 15.44 1.44 10.50
N LYS A 61 15.30 2.66 11.01
CA LYS A 61 14.05 3.15 11.62
C LYS A 61 13.00 3.39 10.54
N VAL A 62 11.98 2.54 10.48
CA VAL A 62 10.87 2.66 9.54
C VAL A 62 9.54 2.83 10.29
N SER A 63 8.66 3.70 9.80
CA SER A 63 7.29 3.87 10.30
C SER A 63 6.30 3.77 9.15
N VAL A 64 5.32 2.86 9.29
CA VAL A 64 4.25 2.66 8.31
C VAL A 64 2.96 3.25 8.89
N VAL A 65 2.40 4.23 8.19
CA VAL A 65 1.24 5.00 8.65
C VAL A 65 0.01 4.63 7.83
N LEU A 66 -1.14 4.49 8.48
CA LEU A 66 -2.39 4.20 7.79
C LEU A 66 -2.81 5.35 6.86
N ALA A 67 -3.32 5.00 5.68
CA ALA A 67 -3.77 5.95 4.67
C ALA A 67 -4.80 6.97 5.17
N ASN A 68 -5.71 6.54 6.04
CA ASN A 68 -6.69 7.42 6.66
C ASN A 68 -6.04 8.51 7.53
N LYS A 69 -4.98 8.19 8.29
CA LYS A 69 -4.25 9.16 9.11
C LYS A 69 -3.57 10.22 8.26
N ILE A 70 -2.89 9.82 7.19
CA ILE A 70 -2.28 10.75 6.22
C ILE A 70 -3.36 11.62 5.59
N LYS A 71 -4.49 11.04 5.19
CA LYS A 71 -5.63 11.79 4.63
C LYS A 71 -6.22 12.82 5.60
N TYR A 72 -6.37 12.49 6.89
CA TYR A 72 -6.85 13.44 7.88
C TYR A 72 -5.83 14.56 8.12
N TYR A 73 -4.54 14.23 8.14
CA TYR A 73 -3.47 15.22 8.24
C TYR A 73 -3.42 16.17 7.03
N ALA A 74 -3.60 15.65 5.81
CA ALA A 74 -3.71 16.47 4.60
C ALA A 74 -4.82 17.53 4.73
N LYS A 75 -5.98 17.12 5.28
CA LYS A 75 -7.12 18.00 5.51
C LYS A 75 -6.81 19.08 6.54
N SER A 76 -6.16 18.75 7.65
CA SER A 76 -5.78 19.75 8.65
C SER A 76 -4.77 20.78 8.11
N GLN A 77 -3.96 20.39 7.12
CA GLN A 77 -3.01 21.28 6.43
C GLN A 77 -3.64 22.04 5.23
N ASN A 78 -4.96 21.94 5.01
CA ASN A 78 -5.66 22.56 3.87
C ASN A 78 -5.09 22.23 2.48
N LEU A 79 -4.43 21.08 2.33
CA LEU A 79 -3.85 20.66 1.06
C LEU A 79 -4.93 20.05 0.15
N LYS A 80 -5.16 20.68 -1.00
CA LYS A 80 -6.14 20.24 -2.02
C LYS A 80 -5.52 19.46 -3.17
N THR A 81 -4.23 19.66 -3.44
CA THR A 81 -3.53 19.07 -4.59
C THR A 81 -2.96 17.70 -4.22
N LYS A 82 -3.26 16.69 -5.03
CA LYS A 82 -2.68 15.35 -4.92
C LYS A 82 -1.71 15.10 -6.06
N THR A 83 -0.42 15.10 -5.75
CA THR A 83 0.64 14.64 -6.65
C THR A 83 1.63 13.83 -5.83
N ASP A 84 2.34 12.89 -6.44
CA ASP A 84 3.35 12.07 -5.74
C ASP A 84 4.32 12.91 -4.90
N LYS A 85 4.71 14.09 -5.42
CA LYS A 85 5.63 15.01 -4.75
C LYS A 85 5.00 15.66 -3.51
N VAL A 86 3.75 16.09 -3.62
CA VAL A 86 3.01 16.70 -2.50
C VAL A 86 2.71 15.64 -1.43
N ASP A 87 2.31 14.44 -1.84
CA ASP A 87 2.03 13.33 -0.91
C ASP A 87 3.31 12.89 -0.18
N ALA A 88 4.45 12.76 -0.88
CA ALA A 88 5.73 12.45 -0.25
C ALA A 88 6.17 13.53 0.75
N CYS A 89 5.96 14.81 0.42
CA CYS A 89 6.21 15.92 1.35
C CYS A 89 5.32 15.82 2.58
N LEU A 90 4.03 15.58 2.39
CA LEU A 90 3.06 15.49 3.47
C LEU A 90 3.41 14.35 4.44
N ILE A 91 3.81 13.19 3.91
CA ILE A 91 4.22 12.04 4.72
C ILE A 91 5.50 12.34 5.50
N ALA A 92 6.48 13.01 4.87
CA ALA A 92 7.70 13.42 5.55
C ALA A 92 7.43 14.41 6.69
N ASP A 93 6.57 15.40 6.44
CA ASP A 93 6.12 16.37 7.44
C ASP A 93 5.34 15.69 8.58
N PHE A 94 4.43 14.78 8.26
CA PHE A 94 3.73 13.96 9.25
C PHE A 94 4.71 13.18 10.13
N GLY A 95 5.76 12.61 9.53
CA GLY A 95 6.81 11.89 10.23
C GLY A 95 7.55 12.75 11.26
N LEU A 96 7.86 14.00 10.90
CA LEU A 96 8.56 14.95 11.77
C LEU A 96 7.65 15.47 12.89
N SER A 97 6.41 15.81 12.55
CA SER A 97 5.44 16.41 13.48
C SER A 97 4.88 15.40 14.47
N GLN A 98 4.43 14.24 13.97
CA GLN A 98 3.68 13.25 14.77
C GLN A 98 4.54 12.13 15.33
N LYS A 99 5.78 11.97 14.84
CA LYS A 99 6.74 10.93 15.27
C LYS A 99 6.09 9.55 15.42
N PRO A 100 5.51 9.00 14.32
CA PRO A 100 4.78 7.75 14.37
C PRO A 100 5.64 6.59 14.90
N SER A 101 5.01 5.68 15.62
CA SER A 101 5.64 4.46 16.14
C SER A 101 6.39 3.71 15.05
N LEU A 102 7.56 3.16 15.40
CA LEU A 102 8.33 2.33 14.49
C LEU A 102 7.53 1.08 14.12
N TRP A 103 7.52 0.78 12.83
CA TRP A 103 6.92 -0.40 12.28
C TRP A 103 7.80 -1.62 12.56
N GLN A 104 7.13 -2.75 12.78
CA GLN A 104 7.76 -4.06 12.89
C GLN A 104 7.03 -5.02 11.97
N PRO A 105 7.76 -6.00 11.38
CA PRO A 105 7.13 -7.04 10.59
C PRO A 105 6.19 -7.86 11.45
N MET A 106 5.12 -8.31 10.81
CA MET A 106 4.19 -9.26 11.39
C MET A 106 4.90 -10.61 11.56
N SER A 107 4.55 -11.41 12.58
CA SER A 107 5.12 -12.75 12.73
C SER A 107 4.78 -13.61 11.50
N CYS A 108 5.58 -14.64 11.24
CA CYS A 108 5.38 -15.54 10.10
C CYS A 108 3.96 -16.11 10.08
N ASP A 109 3.49 -16.61 11.22
CA ASP A 109 2.16 -17.21 11.36
C ASP A 109 1.04 -16.20 11.07
N TYR A 110 1.18 -14.99 11.62
CA TYR A 110 0.20 -13.93 11.38
C TYR A 110 0.22 -13.47 9.90
N LYS A 111 1.40 -13.45 9.26
CA LYS A 111 1.52 -13.12 7.84
C LYS A 111 0.80 -14.16 6.97
N GLN A 112 1.03 -15.44 7.23
CA GLN A 112 0.33 -16.53 6.53
C GLN A 112 -1.19 -16.43 6.72
N LEU A 113 -1.64 -16.24 7.95
CA LEU A 113 -3.06 -16.08 8.26
C LEU A 113 -3.67 -14.86 7.55
N ARG A 114 -2.96 -13.73 7.54
CA ARG A 114 -3.38 -12.51 6.86
C ARG A 114 -3.52 -12.72 5.35
N ASP A 115 -2.56 -13.41 4.73
CA ASP A 115 -2.57 -13.65 3.29
C ASP A 115 -3.72 -14.60 2.90
N LEU A 116 -3.97 -15.65 3.69
CA LEU A 116 -5.14 -16.53 3.54
C LEU A 116 -6.46 -15.76 3.72
N CYS A 117 -6.56 -14.90 4.74
CA CYS A 117 -7.73 -14.06 4.96
C CYS A 117 -7.99 -13.12 3.78
N ARG A 118 -6.94 -12.47 3.26
CA ARG A 118 -7.01 -11.57 2.10
C ARG A 118 -7.50 -12.32 0.86
N GLU A 119 -6.95 -13.51 0.60
CA GLU A 119 -7.36 -14.33 -0.55
C GLU A 119 -8.82 -14.79 -0.41
N ARG A 120 -9.23 -15.25 0.78
CA ARG A 120 -10.63 -15.61 1.05
C ARG A 120 -11.59 -14.44 0.80
N ILE A 121 -11.23 -13.22 1.21
CA ILE A 121 -12.03 -12.01 0.96
C ILE A 121 -12.08 -11.72 -0.56
N SER A 122 -10.93 -11.79 -1.24
CA SER A 122 -10.82 -11.57 -2.69
C SER A 122 -11.73 -12.52 -3.47
N LEU A 123 -11.68 -13.82 -3.17
CA LEU A 123 -12.52 -14.85 -3.78
C LEU A 123 -14.01 -14.60 -3.51
N LYS A 124 -14.40 -14.24 -2.28
CA LYS A 124 -15.80 -13.89 -1.95
C LYS A 124 -16.29 -12.71 -2.78
N GLN A 125 -15.48 -11.67 -2.95
CA GLN A 125 -15.81 -10.52 -3.77
C GLN A 125 -15.87 -10.87 -5.25
N ALA A 126 -14.93 -11.67 -5.76
CA ALA A 126 -14.92 -12.14 -7.14
C ALA A 126 -16.17 -12.97 -7.46
N ARG A 127 -16.58 -13.87 -6.57
CA ARG A 127 -17.84 -14.62 -6.67
C ARG A 127 -19.04 -13.71 -6.73
N SER A 128 -19.14 -12.75 -5.81
CA SER A 128 -20.26 -11.79 -5.77
C SER A 128 -20.35 -11.00 -7.08
N ARG A 129 -19.22 -10.45 -7.55
CA ARG A 129 -19.16 -9.75 -8.84
C ARG A 129 -19.56 -10.65 -10.01
N ALA A 130 -19.11 -11.90 -10.04
CA ALA A 130 -19.45 -12.83 -11.10
C ALA A 130 -20.95 -13.16 -11.13
N LYS A 131 -21.60 -13.34 -9.96
CA LYS A 131 -23.05 -13.53 -9.86
C LYS A 131 -23.82 -12.33 -10.39
N CYS A 132 -23.48 -11.12 -9.93
CA CYS A 132 -24.11 -9.90 -10.46
C CYS A 132 -23.91 -9.73 -11.97
N GLN A 133 -22.73 -10.11 -12.50
CA GLN A 133 -22.49 -10.10 -13.94
C GLN A 133 -23.36 -11.12 -14.68
N LEU A 134 -23.52 -12.33 -14.15
CA LEU A 134 -24.36 -13.37 -14.74
C LEU A 134 -25.83 -12.92 -14.78
N ASP A 135 -26.35 -12.39 -13.67
CA ASP A 135 -27.72 -11.85 -13.59
C ASP A 135 -27.94 -10.75 -14.64
N ALA A 136 -27.00 -9.81 -14.77
CA ALA A 136 -27.07 -8.77 -15.79
C ALA A 136 -27.00 -9.33 -17.22
N MET A 137 -26.24 -10.41 -17.45
CA MET A 137 -26.17 -11.08 -18.75
C MET A 137 -27.48 -11.78 -19.12
N HIS A 138 -28.19 -12.38 -18.16
CA HIS A 138 -29.51 -12.96 -18.39
C HIS A 138 -30.58 -11.92 -18.79
N HIS A 139 -30.41 -10.67 -18.37
CA HIS A 139 -31.27 -9.56 -18.76
C HIS A 139 -30.80 -8.83 -20.03
N SER A 140 -29.70 -9.25 -20.65
CA SER A 140 -29.19 -8.67 -21.89
C SER A 140 -29.73 -9.40 -23.12
N HIS A 141 -30.02 -8.66 -24.20
CA HIS A 141 -30.51 -9.22 -25.45
C HIS A 141 -29.40 -10.03 -26.16
N ASP A 142 -29.74 -11.23 -26.65
CA ASP A 142 -28.88 -12.10 -27.46
C ASP A 142 -27.50 -12.42 -26.88
N LYS A 143 -27.41 -12.71 -25.58
CA LYS A 143 -26.16 -13.19 -24.99
C LYS A 143 -25.84 -14.61 -25.44
N LEU A 144 -24.65 -14.79 -25.98
CA LEU A 144 -24.18 -16.08 -26.46
C LEU A 144 -24.04 -17.11 -25.31
N ALA A 145 -24.65 -18.29 -25.47
CA ALA A 145 -24.76 -19.30 -24.42
C ALA A 145 -23.42 -19.78 -23.84
N SER A 146 -22.37 -19.86 -24.66
CA SER A 146 -21.02 -20.21 -24.17
C SER A 146 -20.45 -19.17 -23.20
N ILE A 147 -20.82 -17.89 -23.32
CA ILE A 147 -20.38 -16.83 -22.39
C ILE A 147 -21.06 -16.99 -21.03
N LEU A 148 -22.36 -17.32 -21.02
CA LEU A 148 -23.09 -17.63 -19.79
C LEU A 148 -22.46 -18.83 -19.08
N ARG A 149 -22.20 -19.91 -19.83
CA ARG A 149 -21.54 -21.11 -19.31
C ARG A 149 -20.16 -20.83 -18.71
N ILE A 150 -19.32 -20.02 -19.37
CA ILE A 150 -18.01 -19.62 -18.82
C ILE A 150 -18.19 -18.91 -17.47
N LYS A 151 -19.21 -18.06 -17.34
CA LYS A 151 -19.48 -17.35 -16.09
C LYS A 151 -20.01 -18.27 -14.98
N GLU A 152 -20.86 -19.22 -15.32
CA GLU A 152 -21.31 -20.26 -14.39
C GLU A 152 -20.15 -21.13 -13.89
N GLU A 153 -19.27 -21.59 -14.78
CA GLU A 153 -18.07 -22.35 -14.43
C GLU A 153 -17.11 -21.53 -13.54
N GLN A 154 -16.97 -20.22 -13.81
CA GLN A 154 -16.20 -19.30 -12.99
C GLN A 154 -16.79 -19.17 -11.56
N ILE A 155 -18.11 -19.09 -11.43
CA ILE A 155 -18.80 -19.05 -10.12
C ILE A 155 -18.61 -20.37 -9.37
N ALA A 156 -18.81 -21.51 -10.03
CA ALA A 156 -18.64 -22.84 -9.45
C ALA A 156 -17.21 -23.06 -8.93
N LEU A 157 -16.21 -22.61 -9.68
CA LEU A 157 -14.82 -22.63 -9.23
C LEU A 157 -14.63 -21.83 -7.93
N TYR A 158 -15.18 -20.61 -7.86
CA TYR A 158 -15.07 -19.79 -6.64
C TYR A 158 -15.79 -20.42 -5.45
N GLU A 159 -16.92 -21.10 -5.65
CA GLU A 159 -17.62 -21.81 -4.59
C GLU A 159 -16.83 -23.02 -4.09
N LYS A 160 -16.19 -23.78 -4.98
CA LYS A 160 -15.29 -24.87 -4.61
C LYS A 160 -14.07 -24.39 -3.80
N LEU A 161 -13.53 -23.22 -4.15
CA LEU A 161 -12.38 -22.62 -3.46
C LEU A 161 -12.76 -21.93 -2.13
N LEU A 162 -14.04 -21.72 -1.86
CA LEU A 162 -14.57 -21.08 -0.64
C LEU A 162 -15.33 -22.10 0.21
N PRO A 163 -14.64 -22.93 1.03
CA PRO A 163 -15.31 -23.74 2.05
C PRO A 163 -15.98 -22.87 3.13
#